data_AF-A0AA36MB89-F1
#
_entry.id   AF-A0AA36MB89-F1
#
_cell.length_a   1.000
_cell.length_b   1.000
_cell.length_c   1.000
_cell.angle_alpha   90.00
_cell.angle_beta   90.00
_cell.angle_gamma   90.00
#
_symmetry.space_group_name_H-M   'P 1'
#
loop_
_entity.id
_entity.type
_entity.pdbx_description
1 polymer ?
#
loop_
_entity_poly.entity_id
_entity_poly.type
_entity_poly.pdbx_seq_one_letter_code
_entity_poly.pdbx_strand_id
1 'polypeptide(L)'
;MCSEKVSQRLTWGCSAVFAYLFILLFFRMYPTTFVSVEEDFVYDIIRNDCACQHENVIYDFCYRLPTNTSIKGRRFDCKYIAHLQNLGLLSNQSTVNFQNYYMPAPRFVTAISENHFEEGLTLIANIRKIWKTEWIIVYDLGLNNKSAADVQSKCFVKLRKFPFELYPDYVAKLKEYRWKPILIAMTLKEFGAVWYMDASVRWFKDDRDTFYSEVTCGNIGWLERFGYFDSLFISFGAELV
;
A
#
# COMPACT_ATOMS: atom_id res chain seq x y z
N MET A 1 25.98 -3.06 -2.82
CA MET A 1 27.20 -2.46 -2.26
C MET A 1 27.10 -0.94 -2.44
N CYS A 2 26.47 -0.25 -1.48
CA CYS A 2 26.40 1.22 -1.49
C CYS A 2 27.73 1.74 -0.93
N SER A 3 28.56 2.31 -1.80
CA SER A 3 29.84 2.89 -1.41
C SER A 3 29.63 4.21 -0.70
N GLU A 4 30.34 4.36 0.40
CA GLU A 4 30.40 5.52 1.29
C GLU A 4 30.72 6.84 0.58
N LYS A 5 30.18 7.93 1.12
CA LYS A 5 30.95 9.16 1.39
C LYS A 5 30.21 10.02 2.41
N VAL A 6 30.50 9.77 3.68
CA VAL A 6 30.38 10.78 4.75
C VAL A 6 31.79 11.30 5.00
N SER A 7 32.04 12.57 4.68
CA SER A 7 33.06 13.39 5.34
C SER A 7 33.01 14.80 4.77
N GLN A 8 32.62 15.77 5.59
CA GLN A 8 33.50 16.90 5.90
C GLN A 8 33.01 17.67 7.13
N ARG A 9 33.99 18.04 7.96
CA ARG A 9 33.89 18.48 9.34
C ARG A 9 33.52 19.95 9.48
N LEU A 10 32.84 20.22 10.58
CA LEU A 10 32.72 21.52 11.27
C LEU A 10 34.06 22.25 11.43
N THR A 11 34.06 23.54 11.09
CA THR A 11 34.64 24.68 11.83
C THR A 11 33.86 25.91 11.27
N TRP A 12 33.37 26.92 11.99
CA TRP A 12 34.03 27.85 12.91
C TRP A 12 32.97 28.55 13.78
N GLY A 13 33.24 28.64 15.07
CA GLY A 13 32.56 29.58 15.97
C GLY A 13 33.07 31.00 15.75
N CYS A 14 32.13 31.95 15.72
CA CYS A 14 32.22 33.34 16.21
C CYS A 14 31.13 34.27 15.66
N SER A 15 30.24 33.80 14.77
CA SER A 15 29.19 34.66 14.17
C SER A 15 27.81 34.57 14.84
N ALA A 16 27.62 33.69 15.82
CA ALA A 16 26.29 33.32 16.32
C ALA A 16 25.60 34.37 17.21
N VAL A 17 26.36 35.27 17.85
CA VAL A 17 25.78 36.21 18.84
C VAL A 17 25.16 37.45 18.16
N PHE A 18 25.73 37.92 17.05
CA PHE A 18 25.21 39.09 16.33
C PHE A 18 23.98 38.77 15.47
N ALA A 19 23.88 37.54 14.94
CA ALA A 19 22.72 37.11 14.18
C ALA A 19 21.46 36.96 15.06
N TYR A 20 21.62 36.51 16.32
CA TYR A 20 20.49 36.27 17.22
C TYR A 20 19.81 37.57 17.68
N LEU A 21 20.58 38.64 17.89
CA LEU A 21 20.04 39.96 18.27
C LEU A 21 19.29 40.64 17.10
N PHE A 22 19.73 40.42 15.85
CA PHE A 22 19.02 40.94 14.67
C PHE A 22 17.68 40.21 14.45
N ILE A 23 17.64 38.89 14.65
CA ILE A 23 16.42 38.09 14.50
C ILE A 23 15.37 38.50 15.54
N LEU A 24 15.75 38.70 16.80
CA LEU A 24 14.80 39.10 17.86
C LEU A 24 14.21 40.51 17.64
N LEU A 25 14.96 41.42 17.00
CA LEU A 25 14.45 42.76 16.68
C LEU A 25 13.52 42.76 15.46
N PHE A 26 13.77 41.90 14.46
CA PHE A 26 12.87 41.73 13.31
C PHE A 26 11.55 41.04 13.67
N PHE A 27 11.56 40.07 14.58
CA PHE A 27 10.34 39.37 15.00
C PHE A 27 9.39 40.21 15.87
N ARG A 28 9.82 41.38 16.38
CA ARG A 28 8.98 42.24 17.24
C ARG A 28 8.15 43.28 16.48
N MET A 29 8.42 43.49 15.18
CA MET A 29 7.76 44.54 14.37
C MET A 29 6.69 44.06 13.40
N TYR A 30 6.49 42.75 13.24
CA TYR A 30 5.42 42.21 12.41
C TYR A 30 4.38 41.50 13.28
N PRO A 31 3.15 42.02 13.40
CA PRO A 31 2.07 41.24 13.98
C PRO A 31 1.89 40.01 13.09
N THR A 32 2.17 38.83 13.65
CA THR A 32 1.87 37.56 13.02
C THR A 32 0.35 37.40 12.98
N THR A 33 -0.28 37.91 11.93
CA THR A 33 -1.55 37.35 11.48
C THR A 33 -1.22 35.97 10.91
N PHE A 34 -1.22 34.97 11.79
CA PHE A 34 -1.24 33.58 11.38
C PHE A 34 -2.64 33.32 10.80
N VAL A 35 -2.81 33.67 9.53
CA VAL A 35 -3.99 33.31 8.76
C VAL A 35 -3.91 31.80 8.55
N SER A 36 -4.97 31.10 8.94
CA SER A 36 -5.19 29.65 8.80
C SER A 36 -5.37 29.25 7.33
N VAL A 37 -4.32 29.41 6.51
CA VAL A 37 -4.35 29.12 5.06
C VAL A 37 -4.48 27.61 4.75
N GLU A 38 -4.26 26.74 5.73
CA GLU A 38 -4.21 25.29 5.53
C GLU A 38 -5.60 24.63 5.39
N GLU A 39 -6.65 25.19 5.99
CA GLU A 39 -8.02 24.65 5.90
C GLU A 39 -8.77 25.12 4.65
N ASP A 40 -8.58 26.38 4.22
CA ASP A 40 -9.29 26.95 3.06
C ASP A 40 -8.81 26.35 1.72
N PHE A 41 -7.54 25.90 1.62
CA PHE A 41 -7.00 25.33 0.38
C PHE A 41 -7.55 23.94 0.05
N VAL A 42 -7.88 23.14 1.08
CA VAL A 42 -8.49 21.80 0.89
C VAL A 42 -9.93 21.92 0.38
N TYR A 43 -10.64 22.95 0.81
CA TYR A 43 -12.05 23.18 0.45
C TYR A 43 -12.22 23.66 -1.00
N ASP A 44 -11.26 24.41 -1.54
CA ASP A 44 -11.31 24.91 -2.93
C ASP A 44 -10.91 23.83 -3.98
N ILE A 45 -10.29 22.72 -3.54
CA ILE A 45 -9.82 21.62 -4.42
C ILE A 45 -10.92 20.59 -4.69
N ILE A 46 -11.81 20.32 -3.75
CA ILE A 46 -12.92 19.37 -3.94
C ILE A 46 -14.09 20.12 -4.59
N ARG A 47 -14.01 20.32 -5.91
CA ARG A 47 -15.18 20.71 -6.69
C ARG A 47 -16.34 19.75 -6.38
N ASN A 48 -17.56 20.25 -6.28
CA ASN A 48 -18.77 19.47 -5.95
C ASN A 48 -18.91 18.17 -6.79
N ASP A 49 -18.36 18.14 -8.01
CA ASP A 49 -18.40 16.97 -8.87
C ASP A 49 -17.51 15.81 -8.41
N CYS A 50 -16.58 15.99 -7.47
CA CYS A 50 -15.73 14.94 -6.88
C CYS A 50 -16.06 14.63 -5.40
N ALA A 51 -16.85 15.48 -4.73
CA ALA A 51 -17.17 15.35 -3.32
C ALA A 51 -18.10 14.17 -2.99
N CYS A 52 -17.68 13.28 -2.09
CA CYS A 52 -18.54 12.30 -1.43
C CYS A 52 -18.56 12.56 0.08
N GLN A 53 -19.76 12.74 0.67
CA GLN A 53 -19.92 12.98 2.09
C GLN A 53 -20.21 11.66 2.83
N HIS A 54 -19.53 11.42 3.95
CA HIS A 54 -19.78 10.30 4.85
C HIS A 54 -19.40 10.69 6.28
N GLU A 55 -20.29 10.40 7.24
CA GLU A 55 -20.09 10.74 8.66
C GLU A 55 -19.68 12.21 8.90
N ASN A 56 -20.29 13.15 8.17
CA ASN A 56 -19.98 14.59 8.18
C ASN A 56 -18.59 14.98 7.68
N VAL A 57 -17.84 14.06 7.07
CA VAL A 57 -16.56 14.33 6.40
C VAL A 57 -16.76 14.28 4.88
N ILE A 58 -16.17 15.22 4.17
CA ILE A 58 -16.16 15.25 2.70
C ILE A 58 -14.85 14.64 2.20
N TYR A 59 -14.97 13.64 1.34
CA TYR A 59 -13.84 12.95 0.70
C TYR A 59 -13.78 13.29 -0.79
N ASP A 60 -12.56 13.43 -1.32
CA ASP A 60 -12.33 13.53 -2.76
C ASP A 60 -12.35 12.12 -3.38
N PHE A 61 -13.36 11.86 -4.20
CA PHE A 61 -13.57 10.58 -4.88
C PHE A 61 -13.13 10.62 -6.36
N CYS A 62 -12.25 11.53 -6.72
CA CYS A 62 -11.61 11.57 -8.03
C CYS A 62 -10.13 11.24 -7.90
N TYR A 63 -9.64 10.30 -8.72
CA TYR A 63 -8.20 10.16 -8.90
C TYR A 63 -7.65 11.41 -9.59
N ARG A 64 -6.55 11.96 -9.07
CA ARG A 64 -5.80 13.06 -9.68
C ARG A 64 -4.41 12.58 -10.00
N LEU A 65 -3.92 12.88 -11.21
CA LEU A 65 -2.58 12.49 -11.59
C LEU A 65 -1.56 13.26 -10.72
N PRO A 66 -0.64 12.59 -9.99
CA PRO A 66 0.27 13.27 -9.07
C PRO A 66 1.16 14.33 -9.74
N THR A 67 1.59 14.07 -10.97
CA THR A 67 2.44 14.99 -11.75
C THR A 67 1.66 16.17 -12.34
N ASN A 68 0.33 16.07 -12.44
CA ASN A 68 -0.53 17.13 -12.94
C ASN A 68 -1.96 16.98 -12.40
N THR A 69 -2.25 17.70 -11.31
CA THR A 69 -3.53 17.63 -10.59
C THR A 69 -4.73 18.15 -11.37
N SER A 70 -4.50 18.81 -12.52
CA SER A 70 -5.56 19.22 -13.45
C SER A 70 -6.13 18.04 -14.23
N ILE A 71 -5.36 16.96 -14.39
CA ILE A 71 -5.83 15.71 -14.99
C ILE A 71 -6.55 14.91 -13.90
N LYS A 72 -7.86 14.78 -14.05
CA LYS A 72 -8.72 14.00 -13.16
C LYS A 72 -9.30 12.78 -13.86
N GLY A 73 -9.40 11.69 -13.11
CA GLY A 73 -10.11 10.49 -13.51
C GLY A 73 -11.62 10.65 -13.36
N ARG A 74 -12.35 9.59 -13.74
CA ARG A 74 -13.77 9.46 -13.46
C ARG A 74 -14.00 9.39 -11.95
N ARG A 75 -15.00 10.12 -11.44
CA ARG A 75 -15.45 10.01 -10.05
C ARG A 75 -15.85 8.58 -9.70
N PHE A 76 -15.38 8.10 -8.56
CA PHE A 76 -15.85 6.87 -7.94
C PHE A 76 -17.27 7.04 -7.40
N ASP A 77 -18.07 5.99 -7.47
CA ASP A 77 -19.45 6.00 -6.97
C ASP A 77 -19.45 6.06 -5.43
N CYS A 78 -20.06 7.10 -4.85
CA CYS A 78 -20.07 7.32 -3.40
C CYS A 78 -20.74 6.19 -2.64
N LYS A 79 -21.60 5.38 -3.26
CA LYS A 79 -22.26 4.29 -2.56
C LYS A 79 -21.28 3.26 -2.00
N TYR A 80 -20.05 3.23 -2.50
CA TYR A 80 -19.00 2.33 -2.02
C TYR A 80 -18.14 2.92 -0.89
N ILE A 81 -18.43 4.13 -0.39
CA ILE A 81 -17.64 4.80 0.66
C ILE A 81 -17.51 3.96 1.93
N ALA A 82 -18.58 3.28 2.35
CA ALA A 82 -18.56 2.40 3.51
C ALA A 82 -17.61 1.21 3.32
N HIS A 83 -17.50 0.66 2.10
CA HIS A 83 -16.52 -0.40 1.83
C HIS A 83 -15.08 0.13 1.93
N LEU A 84 -14.82 1.34 1.40
CA LEU A 84 -13.49 1.96 1.51
C LEU A 84 -13.12 2.24 2.97
N GLN A 85 -14.06 2.70 3.79
CA GLN A 85 -13.84 2.90 5.22
C GLN A 85 -13.54 1.57 5.93
N ASN A 86 -14.32 0.52 5.65
CA ASN A 86 -14.11 -0.81 6.21
C ASN A 86 -12.77 -1.42 5.81
N LEU A 87 -12.26 -1.08 4.61
CA LEU A 87 -10.93 -1.44 4.14
C LEU A 87 -9.81 -0.52 4.66
N GLY A 88 -10.15 0.55 5.39
CA GLY A 88 -9.18 1.51 5.91
C GLY A 88 -8.53 2.39 4.82
N LEU A 89 -9.23 2.60 3.70
CA LEU A 89 -8.75 3.31 2.50
C LEU A 89 -9.22 4.77 2.43
N LEU A 90 -9.99 5.25 3.40
CA LEU A 90 -10.40 6.66 3.49
C LEU A 90 -9.39 7.55 4.24
N SER A 91 -8.34 6.96 4.82
CA SER A 91 -7.33 7.68 5.59
C SER A 91 -5.93 7.21 5.23
N ASN A 92 -4.94 8.09 5.38
CA ASN A 92 -3.53 7.74 5.17
C ASN A 92 -2.91 6.99 6.36
N GLN A 93 -3.68 6.60 7.38
CA GLN A 93 -3.13 5.87 8.53
C GLN A 93 -2.60 4.48 8.18
N SER A 94 -3.11 3.90 7.09
CA SER A 94 -2.75 2.57 6.59
C SER A 94 -1.69 2.62 5.48
N THR A 95 -1.21 3.81 5.09
CA THR A 95 -0.19 3.92 4.05
C THR A 95 1.18 3.56 4.61
N VAL A 96 1.93 2.78 3.83
CA VAL A 96 3.29 2.40 4.19
C VAL A 96 4.20 3.58 3.89
N ASN A 97 4.78 4.18 4.92
CA ASN A 97 5.76 5.24 4.75
C ASN A 97 7.10 4.62 4.32
N PHE A 98 7.41 4.71 3.02
CA PHE A 98 8.66 4.19 2.46
C PHE A 98 9.90 4.97 2.92
N GLN A 99 9.76 6.18 3.47
CA GLN A 99 10.88 6.90 4.10
C GLN A 99 11.26 6.28 5.45
N ASN A 100 10.36 5.51 6.05
CA ASN A 100 10.71 4.73 7.23
C ASN A 100 11.53 3.51 6.81
N TYR A 101 12.75 3.41 7.33
CA TYR A 101 13.63 2.27 7.07
C TYR A 101 13.07 0.94 7.60
N TYR A 102 12.06 0.97 8.46
CA TYR A 102 11.43 -0.22 9.02
C TYR A 102 10.13 -0.58 8.31
N MET A 103 10.21 -1.53 7.36
CA MET A 103 9.05 -2.14 6.71
C MET A 103 8.55 -3.34 7.54
N PRO A 104 7.23 -3.50 7.75
CA PRO A 104 6.69 -4.70 8.38
C PRO A 104 7.12 -5.95 7.61
N ALA A 105 7.40 -7.05 8.32
CA ALA A 105 7.70 -8.32 7.68
C ALA A 105 6.48 -8.81 6.88
N PRO A 106 6.60 -8.96 5.54
CA PRO A 106 5.43 -9.23 4.72
C PRO A 106 4.91 -10.67 4.86
N ARG A 107 3.59 -10.83 4.90
CA ARG A 107 2.95 -12.15 4.92
C ARG A 107 2.74 -12.71 3.51
N PHE A 108 2.93 -14.02 3.34
CA PHE A 108 2.57 -14.69 2.11
C PHE A 108 1.06 -14.83 1.99
N VAL A 109 0.50 -14.33 0.90
CA VAL A 109 -0.93 -14.35 0.62
C VAL A 109 -1.16 -14.88 -0.78
N THR A 110 -2.14 -15.76 -0.94
CA THR A 110 -2.65 -16.18 -2.25
C THR A 110 -4.16 -16.41 -2.16
N ALA A 111 -4.79 -16.60 -3.31
CA ALA A 111 -6.20 -16.95 -3.41
C ALA A 111 -6.37 -18.08 -4.42
N ILE A 112 -7.22 -19.06 -4.10
CA ILE A 112 -7.40 -20.27 -4.90
C ILE A 112 -8.89 -20.47 -5.15
N SER A 113 -9.25 -20.70 -6.40
CA SER A 113 -10.57 -21.19 -6.83
C SER A 113 -10.46 -22.66 -7.22
N GLU A 114 -11.60 -23.36 -7.29
CA GLU A 114 -11.60 -24.80 -7.60
C GLU A 114 -10.91 -25.13 -8.94
N ASN A 115 -11.15 -24.31 -9.96
CA ASN A 115 -10.53 -24.49 -11.27
C ASN A 115 -9.01 -24.18 -11.29
N HIS A 116 -8.45 -23.69 -10.19
CA HIS A 116 -7.03 -23.40 -10.01
C HIS A 116 -6.41 -24.14 -8.80
N PHE A 117 -7.09 -25.19 -8.32
CA PHE A 117 -6.69 -25.92 -7.12
C PHE A 117 -5.28 -26.51 -7.22
N GLU A 118 -4.98 -27.24 -8.30
CA GLU A 118 -3.68 -27.89 -8.49
C GLU A 118 -2.52 -26.89 -8.64
N GLU A 119 -2.77 -25.75 -9.30
CA GLU A 119 -1.76 -24.70 -9.41
C GLU A 119 -1.49 -24.07 -8.04
N GLY A 120 -2.53 -23.83 -7.26
CA GLY A 120 -2.42 -23.33 -5.89
C GLY A 120 -1.66 -24.30 -4.97
N LEU A 121 -1.93 -25.60 -5.04
CA LEU A 121 -1.15 -26.61 -4.32
C LEU A 121 0.32 -26.61 -4.72
N THR A 122 0.59 -26.45 -6.03
CA THR A 122 1.96 -26.34 -6.55
C THR A 122 2.68 -25.11 -5.99
N LEU A 123 2.01 -23.96 -5.92
CA LEU A 123 2.54 -22.76 -5.28
C LEU A 123 2.87 -23.01 -3.80
N ILE A 124 1.95 -23.58 -3.03
CA ILE A 124 2.15 -23.92 -1.62
C ILE A 124 3.37 -24.82 -1.46
N ALA A 125 3.47 -25.88 -2.26
CA ALA A 125 4.60 -26.82 -2.24
C ALA A 125 5.93 -26.13 -2.54
N ASN A 126 5.97 -25.22 -3.53
CA ASN A 126 7.18 -24.49 -3.89
C ASN A 126 7.59 -23.50 -2.80
N ILE A 127 6.64 -22.78 -2.19
CA ILE A 127 6.94 -21.94 -1.02
C ILE A 127 7.52 -22.81 0.10
N ARG A 128 6.93 -23.98 0.39
CA ARG A 128 7.46 -24.91 1.42
C ARG A 128 8.83 -25.50 1.10
N LYS A 129 9.25 -25.56 -0.17
CA LYS A 129 10.60 -25.99 -0.51
C LYS A 129 11.65 -24.99 -0.01
N ILE A 130 11.35 -23.70 -0.12
CA ILE A 130 12.27 -22.59 0.19
C ILE A 130 12.08 -22.13 1.64
N TRP A 131 10.85 -21.80 2.03
CA TRP A 131 10.47 -21.30 3.35
C TRP A 131 9.67 -22.34 4.12
N LYS A 132 10.31 -23.04 5.07
CA LYS A 132 9.72 -24.20 5.76
C LYS A 132 8.60 -23.82 6.74
N THR A 133 8.74 -22.68 7.41
CA THR A 133 7.92 -22.29 8.59
C THR A 133 7.12 -21.00 8.40
N GLU A 134 7.27 -20.31 7.26
CA GLU A 134 6.52 -19.07 7.02
C GLU A 134 5.03 -19.34 6.89
N TRP A 135 4.17 -18.50 7.46
CA TRP A 135 2.72 -18.68 7.30
C TRP A 135 2.25 -18.25 5.91
N ILE A 136 1.42 -19.07 5.28
CA ILE A 136 0.74 -18.76 4.02
C ILE A 136 -0.75 -18.57 4.32
N ILE A 137 -1.27 -17.38 4.03
CA ILE A 137 -2.71 -17.13 4.06
C ILE A 137 -3.29 -17.46 2.69
N VAL A 138 -4.21 -18.41 2.65
CA VAL A 138 -4.90 -18.80 1.43
C VAL A 138 -6.34 -18.34 1.53
N TYR A 139 -6.78 -17.52 0.59
CA TYR A 139 -8.19 -17.18 0.44
C TYR A 139 -8.90 -18.17 -0.49
N ASP A 140 -9.96 -18.76 0.00
CA ASP A 140 -10.86 -19.62 -0.73
C ASP A 140 -11.85 -18.76 -1.54
N LEU A 141 -11.80 -18.91 -2.87
CA LEU A 141 -12.65 -18.23 -3.85
C LEU A 141 -13.82 -19.10 -4.35
N GLY A 142 -14.09 -20.24 -3.71
CA GLY A 142 -15.11 -21.20 -4.11
C GLY A 142 -14.55 -22.61 -4.35
N LEU A 143 -13.67 -23.07 -3.47
CA LEU A 143 -13.22 -24.45 -3.39
C LEU A 143 -14.37 -25.36 -2.97
N ASN A 144 -14.36 -26.59 -3.46
CA ASN A 144 -15.23 -27.63 -2.92
C ASN A 144 -14.71 -28.11 -1.54
N ASN A 145 -15.56 -28.83 -0.80
CA ASN A 145 -15.22 -29.28 0.56
C ASN A 145 -13.95 -30.14 0.64
N LYS A 146 -13.68 -30.98 -0.37
CA LYS A 146 -12.48 -31.84 -0.39
C LYS A 146 -11.23 -31.00 -0.64
N SER A 147 -11.28 -30.11 -1.62
CA SER A 147 -10.18 -29.21 -1.97
C SER A 147 -9.86 -28.26 -0.81
N ALA A 148 -10.87 -27.67 -0.18
CA ALA A 148 -10.71 -26.83 1.01
C ALA A 148 -10.07 -27.59 2.19
N ALA A 149 -10.56 -28.80 2.49
CA ALA A 149 -9.98 -29.64 3.54
C ALA A 149 -8.52 -29.99 3.26
N ASP A 150 -8.17 -30.26 1.99
CA ASP A 150 -6.79 -30.56 1.63
C ASP A 150 -5.87 -29.34 1.81
N VAL A 151 -6.28 -28.14 1.38
CA VAL A 151 -5.51 -26.90 1.62
C VAL A 151 -5.35 -26.65 3.13
N GLN A 152 -6.42 -26.80 3.90
CA GLN A 152 -6.40 -26.56 5.34
C GLN A 152 -5.49 -27.55 6.09
N SER A 153 -5.32 -28.76 5.57
CA SER A 153 -4.45 -29.78 6.17
C SER A 153 -2.95 -29.47 6.04
N LYS A 154 -2.54 -28.54 5.16
CA LYS A 154 -1.13 -28.26 4.90
C LYS A 154 -0.50 -27.49 6.08
N CYS A 155 0.73 -27.85 6.45
CA CYS A 155 1.47 -27.18 7.52
C CYS A 155 1.71 -25.70 7.22
N PHE A 156 1.54 -24.85 8.24
CA PHE A 156 1.72 -23.40 8.15
C PHE A 156 0.84 -22.72 7.08
N VAL A 157 -0.30 -23.32 6.74
CA VAL A 157 -1.32 -22.73 5.88
C VAL A 157 -2.53 -22.35 6.70
N LYS A 158 -3.06 -21.14 6.48
CA LYS A 158 -4.33 -20.69 7.05
C LYS A 158 -5.31 -20.42 5.91
N LEU A 159 -6.28 -21.31 5.75
CA LEU A 159 -7.38 -21.13 4.80
C LEU A 159 -8.41 -20.15 5.38
N ARG A 160 -8.88 -19.21 4.57
CA ARG A 160 -9.91 -18.22 4.91
C ARG A 160 -10.89 -18.09 3.75
N LYS A 161 -12.19 -18.07 4.03
CA LYS A 161 -13.18 -17.80 2.98
C LYS A 161 -13.11 -16.33 2.56
N PHE A 162 -13.13 -16.05 1.27
CA PHE A 162 -13.33 -14.69 0.79
C PHE A 162 -14.81 -14.30 0.97
N PRO A 163 -15.13 -13.18 1.64
CA PRO A 163 -16.49 -12.84 2.02
C PRO A 163 -17.23 -12.15 0.86
N PHE A 164 -17.55 -12.90 -0.20
CA PHE A 164 -18.25 -12.37 -1.37
C PHE A 164 -19.60 -11.73 -1.01
N GLU A 165 -20.27 -12.24 0.02
CA GLU A 165 -21.56 -11.76 0.52
C GLU A 165 -21.55 -10.30 1.00
N LEU A 166 -20.36 -9.74 1.28
CA LEU A 166 -20.21 -8.34 1.69
C LEU A 166 -20.07 -7.38 0.52
N TYR A 167 -20.06 -7.88 -0.72
CA TYR A 167 -19.82 -7.09 -1.92
C TYR A 167 -20.89 -7.36 -2.98
N PRO A 168 -21.08 -6.45 -3.95
CA PRO A 168 -22.01 -6.69 -5.04
C PRO A 168 -21.71 -7.99 -5.79
N ASP A 169 -22.75 -8.70 -6.24
CA ASP A 169 -22.64 -10.05 -6.85
C ASP A 169 -21.63 -10.14 -7.99
N TYR A 170 -21.41 -9.05 -8.73
CA TYR A 170 -20.42 -9.03 -9.81
C TYR A 170 -18.97 -9.21 -9.32
N VAL A 171 -18.67 -9.01 -8.03
CA VAL A 171 -17.35 -9.27 -7.44
C VAL A 171 -17.05 -10.77 -7.42
N ALA A 172 -18.07 -11.62 -7.31
CA ALA A 172 -17.94 -13.08 -7.38
C ALA A 172 -17.63 -13.60 -8.79
N LYS A 173 -17.67 -12.74 -9.83
CA LYS A 173 -17.24 -13.10 -11.19
C LYS A 173 -15.72 -13.15 -11.25
N LEU A 174 -15.15 -14.32 -10.95
CA LEU A 174 -13.70 -14.50 -10.77
C LEU A 174 -12.85 -14.01 -11.96
N LYS A 175 -13.33 -14.16 -13.19
CA LYS A 175 -12.65 -13.72 -14.42
C LYS A 175 -12.54 -12.20 -14.59
N GLU A 176 -13.29 -11.42 -13.81
CA GLU A 176 -13.18 -9.96 -13.79
C GLU A 176 -12.15 -9.47 -12.76
N TYR A 177 -11.58 -10.39 -11.95
CA TYR A 177 -10.52 -10.13 -10.96
C TYR A 177 -10.80 -9.01 -9.94
N ARG A 178 -12.06 -8.54 -9.83
CA ARG A 178 -12.45 -7.43 -8.94
C ARG A 178 -12.23 -7.73 -7.46
N TRP A 179 -12.32 -9.01 -7.08
CA TRP A 179 -12.04 -9.49 -5.73
C TRP A 179 -10.57 -9.31 -5.32
N LYS A 180 -9.64 -9.31 -6.27
CA LYS A 180 -8.19 -9.27 -6.02
C LYS A 180 -7.74 -7.98 -5.32
N PRO A 181 -8.02 -6.77 -5.84
CA PRO A 181 -7.65 -5.54 -5.13
C PRO A 181 -8.33 -5.42 -3.75
N ILE A 182 -9.56 -5.93 -3.60
CA ILE A 182 -10.26 -5.96 -2.31
C ILE A 182 -9.52 -6.84 -1.30
N LEU A 183 -9.16 -8.07 -1.70
CA LEU A 183 -8.41 -9.00 -0.87
C LEU A 183 -7.04 -8.43 -0.48
N ILE A 184 -6.33 -7.81 -1.43
CA ILE A 184 -5.04 -7.19 -1.13
C ILE A 184 -5.22 -6.05 -0.11
N ALA A 185 -6.24 -5.20 -0.27
CA ALA A 185 -6.54 -4.16 0.71
C ALA A 185 -6.88 -4.73 2.10
N MET A 186 -7.68 -5.80 2.16
CA MET A 186 -8.01 -6.49 3.42
C MET A 186 -6.75 -7.02 4.12
N THR A 187 -5.83 -7.63 3.36
CA THR A 187 -4.62 -8.23 3.94
C THR A 187 -3.55 -7.19 4.28
N LEU A 188 -3.45 -6.10 3.51
CA LEU A 188 -2.62 -4.95 3.86
C LEU A 188 -3.10 -4.28 5.15
N LYS A 189 -4.42 -4.10 5.32
CA LYS A 189 -4.98 -3.56 6.57
C LYS A 189 -4.62 -4.44 7.78
N GLU A 190 -4.57 -5.76 7.62
CA GLU A 190 -4.26 -6.69 8.71
C GLU A 190 -2.76 -6.80 9.01
N PHE A 191 -1.90 -6.80 7.99
CA PHE A 191 -0.48 -7.14 8.16
C PHE A 191 0.50 -6.00 7.90
N GLY A 192 0.05 -4.88 7.32
CA GLY A 192 0.88 -3.75 6.91
C GLY A 192 1.71 -4.01 5.64
N ALA A 193 2.21 -5.23 5.45
CA ALA A 193 2.92 -5.65 4.24
C ALA A 193 2.57 -7.08 3.84
N VAL A 194 2.45 -7.33 2.53
CA VAL A 194 2.11 -8.65 1.99
C VAL A 194 2.90 -8.96 0.72
N TRP A 195 3.22 -10.23 0.56
CA TRP A 195 3.60 -10.84 -0.71
C TRP A 195 2.36 -11.53 -1.27
N TYR A 196 1.58 -10.81 -2.06
CA TYR A 196 0.46 -11.43 -2.78
C TYR A 196 1.00 -12.17 -4.01
N MET A 197 0.57 -13.41 -4.20
CA MET A 197 0.98 -14.26 -5.32
C MET A 197 -0.24 -14.90 -5.96
N ASP A 198 -0.36 -14.79 -7.27
CA ASP A 198 -1.35 -15.58 -8.01
C ASP A 198 -1.02 -17.09 -7.90
N ALA A 199 -2.04 -17.94 -7.96
CA ALA A 199 -1.88 -19.40 -7.82
C ALA A 199 -0.93 -20.00 -8.87
N SER A 200 -0.73 -19.33 -10.01
CA SER A 200 0.19 -19.73 -11.08
C SER A 200 1.66 -19.36 -10.82
N VAL A 201 1.97 -18.55 -9.82
CA VAL A 201 3.36 -18.14 -9.50
C VAL A 201 4.19 -19.35 -9.07
N ARG A 202 5.47 -19.38 -9.46
CA ARG A 202 6.43 -20.44 -9.11
C ARG A 202 7.72 -19.82 -8.55
N TRP A 203 8.02 -20.16 -7.30
CA TRP A 203 9.27 -19.77 -6.65
C TRP A 203 10.32 -20.87 -6.79
N PHE A 204 11.52 -20.50 -7.25
CA PHE A 204 12.65 -21.41 -7.41
C PHE A 204 13.77 -21.18 -6.38
N LYS A 205 13.90 -19.95 -5.86
CA LYS A 205 14.88 -19.54 -4.85
C LYS A 205 14.33 -18.38 -3.99
N ASP A 206 14.91 -18.17 -2.80
CA ASP A 206 14.69 -16.91 -2.04
C ASP A 206 15.61 -15.83 -2.63
N ASP A 207 15.02 -14.72 -3.05
CA ASP A 207 15.73 -13.54 -3.56
C ASP A 207 15.12 -12.24 -3.02
N ARG A 208 14.45 -12.33 -1.86
CA ARG A 208 13.74 -11.19 -1.27
C ARG A 208 14.70 -10.08 -0.84
N ASP A 209 15.91 -10.42 -0.42
CA ASP A 209 16.93 -9.42 -0.04
C ASP A 209 17.30 -8.50 -1.20
N THR A 210 17.42 -9.05 -2.42
CA THR A 210 17.64 -8.25 -3.63
C THR A 210 16.49 -7.28 -3.84
N PHE A 211 15.24 -7.76 -3.78
CA PHE A 211 14.06 -6.92 -3.91
C PHE A 211 13.98 -5.84 -2.84
N TYR A 212 14.21 -6.18 -1.57
CA TYR A 212 14.22 -5.20 -0.49
C TYR A 212 15.32 -4.17 -0.68
N SER A 213 16.48 -4.57 -1.17
CA SER A 213 17.57 -3.64 -1.48
C SER A 213 17.19 -2.67 -2.60
N GLU A 214 16.45 -3.10 -3.62
CA GLU A 214 15.98 -2.23 -4.71
C GLU A 214 14.92 -1.24 -4.23
N VAL A 215 13.93 -1.72 -3.46
CA VAL A 215 12.87 -0.88 -2.88
C VAL A 215 13.46 0.17 -1.95
N THR A 216 14.42 -0.22 -1.10
CA THR A 216 15.04 0.71 -0.14
C THR A 216 16.09 1.62 -0.78
N CYS A 217 16.83 1.16 -1.80
CA CYS A 217 17.80 1.98 -2.53
C CYS A 217 17.11 3.05 -3.39
N GLY A 218 15.94 2.73 -3.94
CA GLY A 218 15.09 3.69 -4.66
C GLY A 218 14.73 4.92 -3.81
N ASN A 219 14.62 4.79 -2.48
CA ASN A 219 14.31 5.94 -1.63
C ASN A 219 15.37 7.05 -1.66
N ILE A 220 16.61 6.79 -2.08
CA ILE A 220 17.64 7.84 -2.20
C ILE A 220 17.59 8.55 -3.58
N GLY A 221 17.25 7.84 -4.66
CA GLY A 221 17.23 8.40 -6.02
C GLY A 221 15.87 8.93 -6.51
N TRP A 222 14.75 8.43 -5.95
CA TRP A 222 13.40 8.82 -6.38
C TRP A 222 12.89 10.09 -5.68
N LEU A 223 13.36 10.40 -4.47
CA LEU A 223 13.10 11.66 -3.77
C LEU A 223 13.58 12.89 -4.56
N GLU A 224 14.66 12.75 -5.36
CA GLU A 224 15.18 13.85 -6.18
C GLU A 224 14.44 14.04 -7.51
N ARG A 225 13.67 13.06 -7.98
CA ARG A 225 13.19 13.04 -9.37
C ARG A 225 11.67 13.05 -9.56
N PHE A 226 10.86 12.61 -8.60
CA PHE A 226 9.42 12.41 -8.85
C PHE A 226 8.41 12.94 -7.83
N GLY A 227 8.83 13.59 -6.75
CA GLY A 227 7.88 14.05 -5.74
C GLY A 227 7.17 12.89 -5.02
N TYR A 228 6.61 13.20 -3.85
CA TYR A 228 6.06 12.25 -2.88
C TYR A 228 5.11 11.20 -3.52
N PHE A 229 5.50 9.92 -3.47
CA PHE A 229 4.61 8.78 -3.69
C PHE A 229 4.51 7.99 -2.38
N ASP A 230 3.39 8.11 -1.67
CA ASP A 230 3.16 7.46 -0.35
C ASP A 230 2.70 6.00 -0.44
N SER A 231 2.59 5.42 -1.64
CA SER A 231 2.20 4.02 -1.76
C SER A 231 2.59 3.41 -3.10
N LEU A 232 3.54 2.46 -3.09
CA LEU A 232 3.75 1.54 -4.20
C LEU A 232 3.11 0.19 -3.86
N PHE A 233 2.07 -0.18 -4.60
CA PHE A 233 1.53 -1.53 -4.61
C PHE A 233 2.34 -2.38 -5.59
N ILE A 234 3.08 -3.39 -5.12
CA ILE A 234 3.72 -4.36 -6.00
C ILE A 234 2.90 -5.65 -5.96
N SER A 235 2.00 -5.80 -6.93
CA SER A 235 1.35 -7.07 -7.25
C SER A 235 2.20 -7.77 -8.30
N PHE A 236 2.79 -8.92 -7.99
CA PHE A 236 3.38 -9.80 -9.00
C PHE A 236 2.24 -10.48 -9.75
N GLY A 237 1.83 -9.89 -10.87
CA GLY A 237 1.13 -10.62 -11.92
C GLY A 237 2.17 -11.37 -12.71
N ALA A 238 2.09 -12.70 -12.75
CA ALA A 238 2.80 -13.46 -13.78
C ALA A 238 2.22 -13.00 -15.13
N GLU A 239 3.03 -12.33 -15.94
CA GLU A 239 2.71 -12.07 -17.33
C GLU A 239 2.49 -13.43 -18.02
N LEU A 240 1.27 -13.62 -18.51
CA LEU A 240 0.97 -14.69 -19.46
C LEU A 240 1.58 -14.28 -20.80
N VAL A 241 2.64 -14.98 -21.20
CA VAL A 241 2.95 -15.26 -22.61
C VAL A 241 3.03 -16.78 -22.75
#